data_AF-A0A9D8GIK4-F1
#
_entry.id   AF-A0A9D8GIK4-F1
#
_cell.length_a   1.000
_cell.length_b   1.000
_cell.length_c   1.000
_cell.angle_alpha   90.00
_cell.angle_beta   90.00
_cell.angle_gamma   90.00
#
_symmetry.space_group_name_H-M   'P 1'
#
loop_
_entity.id
_entity.type
_entity.pdbx_description
1 polymer ?
#
loop_
_entity_poly.entity_id
_entity_poly.type
_entity_poly.pdbx_seq_one_letter_code
_entity_poly.pdbx_strand_id
1 'polypeptide(L)'
;MCDRFLTDCEKVYRGDDGAVSRSVVNVKLALRPLVLGRFGRLPASEFGPRSLLQFRDEQVVAGLTRKTINERVRVVRRAFRFAAREELLPAAAWDSLRTVEGLRRGRGGARESEGVHPVPDDLTSSGRCRSCRRSCRRWCGCSC
;
A
#
# COMPACT_ATOMS: atom_id res chain seq x y z
N MET A 1 -7.46 -11.40 -13.70
CA MET A 1 -6.12 -11.27 -13.07
C MET A 1 -6.18 -10.78 -11.62
N CYS A 2 -6.99 -9.76 -11.30
CA CYS A 2 -7.01 -9.14 -9.96
C CYS A 2 -7.38 -10.14 -8.85
N ASP A 3 -8.36 -11.02 -9.09
CA ASP A 3 -8.76 -12.02 -8.10
C ASP A 3 -7.63 -13.00 -7.79
N ARG A 4 -6.97 -13.54 -8.82
CA ARG A 4 -5.80 -14.42 -8.65
C ARG A 4 -4.67 -13.72 -7.88
N PHE A 5 -4.43 -12.45 -8.17
CA PHE A 5 -3.43 -11.64 -7.46
C PHE A 5 -3.80 -11.39 -5.99
N LEU A 6 -5.08 -11.19 -5.68
CA LEU A 6 -5.56 -11.06 -4.30
C LEU A 6 -5.38 -12.37 -3.53
N THR A 7 -5.70 -13.51 -4.14
CA THR A 7 -5.45 -14.83 -3.55
C THR A 7 -3.95 -15.07 -3.29
N ASP A 8 -3.07 -14.67 -4.21
CA ASP A 8 -1.61 -14.76 -4.02
C ASP A 8 -1.14 -13.87 -2.87
N CYS A 9 -1.59 -12.62 -2.82
CA CYS A 9 -1.30 -11.71 -1.70
C CYS A 9 -1.76 -12.29 -0.36
N GLU A 10 -2.96 -12.87 -0.29
CA GLU A 10 -3.49 -13.47 0.94
C GLU A 10 -2.65 -14.66 1.41
N LYS A 11 -2.09 -15.45 0.49
CA LYS A 11 -1.17 -16.54 0.84
C LYS A 11 0.16 -16.02 1.39
N VAL A 12 0.73 -14.99 0.76
CA VAL A 12 2.04 -14.43 1.14
C VAL A 12 1.99 -13.64 2.45
N TYR A 13 0.88 -12.95 2.73
CA TYR A 13 0.72 -12.07 3.89
C TYR A 13 -0.08 -12.69 5.04
N ARG A 14 -0.20 -14.02 5.09
CA ARG A 14 -0.64 -14.71 6.30
C ARG A 14 0.47 -14.61 7.35
N GLY A 15 0.17 -13.96 8.47
CA GLY A 15 1.03 -14.02 9.65
C GLY A 15 0.99 -15.42 10.27
N ASP A 16 1.92 -15.71 11.18
CA ASP A 16 1.98 -16.98 11.91
C ASP A 16 0.67 -17.27 12.67
N ASP A 17 -0.07 -16.22 13.05
CA ASP A 17 -1.39 -16.26 13.69
C ASP A 17 -2.57 -16.52 12.73
N GLY A 18 -2.31 -16.71 11.43
CA GLY A 18 -3.34 -16.88 10.39
C GLY A 18 -4.15 -15.63 10.04
N ALA A 19 -3.94 -14.51 10.75
CA ALA A 19 -4.61 -13.25 10.50
C ALA A 19 -4.12 -12.59 9.19
N VAL A 20 -5.08 -12.04 8.43
CA VAL A 20 -4.79 -11.28 7.22
C VAL A 20 -4.20 -9.93 7.60
N SER A 21 -2.96 -9.66 7.19
CA SER A 21 -2.29 -8.38 7.46
C SER A 21 -3.05 -7.19 6.87
N ARG A 22 -2.98 -6.01 7.53
CA ARG A 22 -3.48 -4.72 7.01
C ARG A 22 -2.97 -4.42 5.59
N SER A 23 -1.82 -4.98 5.22
CA SER A 23 -1.24 -4.92 3.88
C SER A 23 -2.19 -5.43 2.79
N VAL A 24 -2.94 -6.50 3.04
CA VAL A 24 -3.91 -7.05 2.06
C VAL A 24 -5.11 -6.12 1.92
N VAL A 25 -5.54 -5.47 3.00
CA VAL A 25 -6.60 -4.46 2.95
C VAL A 25 -6.18 -3.28 2.07
N ASN A 26 -4.94 -2.80 2.20
CA ASN A 26 -4.40 -1.74 1.35
C ASN A 26 -4.34 -2.16 -0.13
N VAL A 27 -3.96 -3.41 -0.41
CA VAL A 27 -3.98 -3.94 -1.78
C VAL A 27 -5.40 -3.96 -2.34
N LYS A 28 -6.39 -4.43 -1.57
CA LYS A 28 -7.80 -4.41 -1.97
C LYS A 28 -8.29 -2.98 -2.26
N LEU A 29 -7.96 -2.03 -1.39
CA LEU A 29 -8.31 -0.61 -1.57
C LEU A 29 -7.65 0.01 -2.81
N ALA A 30 -6.43 -0.41 -3.15
CA ALA A 30 -5.73 0.06 -4.35
C ALA A 30 -6.34 -0.49 -5.64
N LEU A 31 -6.77 -1.76 -5.65
CA LEU A 31 -7.36 -2.40 -6.83
C LEU A 31 -8.84 -2.06 -7.03
N ARG A 32 -9.56 -1.67 -5.97
CA ARG A 32 -10.98 -1.31 -6.04
C ARG A 32 -11.30 -0.26 -7.12
N PRO A 33 -10.62 0.91 -7.19
CA PRO A 33 -10.89 1.88 -8.26
C PRO A 33 -10.48 1.38 -9.65
N LEU A 34 -9.53 0.45 -9.75
CA LEU A 34 -9.16 -0.16 -11.03
C LEU A 34 -10.29 -1.06 -11.57
N VAL A 35 -10.89 -1.88 -10.69
CA VAL A 35 -11.91 -2.86 -11.05
C VAL A 35 -13.32 -2.26 -11.11
N LEU A 36 -13.68 -1.38 -10.17
CA LEU A 36 -15.02 -0.78 -10.10
C LEU A 36 -15.12 0.57 -10.81
N GLY A 37 -13.98 1.18 -11.16
CA GLY A 37 -13.94 2.46 -11.85
C GLY A 37 -13.96 2.31 -13.37
N ARG A 38 -13.43 3.32 -14.04
CA ARG A 38 -13.44 3.45 -15.50
C ARG A 38 -12.77 2.27 -16.23
N PHE A 39 -11.75 1.66 -15.63
CA PHE A 39 -10.96 0.60 -16.24
C PHE A 39 -11.52 -0.80 -16.04
N GLY A 40 -12.62 -0.95 -15.29
CA GLY A 40 -13.20 -2.26 -14.98
C GLY A 40 -13.69 -3.06 -16.20
N ARG A 41 -14.09 -2.35 -17.27
CA ARG A 41 -14.52 -2.94 -18.54
C ARG A 41 -13.40 -3.07 -19.57
N LEU A 42 -12.23 -2.47 -19.31
CA LEU A 42 -11.10 -2.51 -20.22
C LEU A 42 -10.38 -3.86 -20.07
N PRO A 43 -10.14 -4.61 -21.15
CA PRO A 43 -9.31 -5.80 -21.09
C PRO A 43 -7.94 -5.47 -20.49
N ALA A 44 -7.44 -6.35 -19.62
CA ALA A 44 -6.16 -6.09 -18.95
C ALA A 44 -4.97 -6.03 -19.94
N SER A 45 -5.10 -6.66 -21.11
CA SER A 45 -4.14 -6.56 -22.23
C SER A 45 -4.11 -5.16 -22.88
N GLU A 46 -5.20 -4.40 -22.81
CA GLU A 46 -5.30 -3.04 -23.35
C GLU A 46 -4.96 -1.98 -22.31
N PHE A 47 -4.78 -2.38 -21.05
CA PHE A 47 -4.39 -1.48 -19.99
C PHE A 47 -2.91 -1.09 -20.13
N GLY A 48 -2.67 0.11 -20.65
CA GLY A 48 -1.34 0.65 -20.92
C GLY A 48 -0.93 1.85 -20.05
N PRO A 49 0.21 2.49 -20.39
CA PRO A 49 0.76 3.62 -19.65
C PRO A 49 -0.20 4.81 -19.54
N ARG A 50 -0.96 5.11 -20.61
CA ARG A 50 -1.97 6.18 -20.61
C ARG A 50 -3.11 5.91 -19.64
N SER A 51 -3.55 4.65 -19.54
CA SER A 51 -4.58 4.23 -18.58
C SER A 51 -4.07 4.37 -17.15
N LEU A 52 -2.79 4.05 -16.89
CA LEU A 52 -2.19 4.23 -15.57
C LEU A 52 -2.03 5.72 -15.18
N LEU A 53 -1.72 6.59 -16.14
CA LEU A 53 -1.72 8.05 -15.92
C LEU A 53 -3.12 8.57 -15.58
N GLN A 54 -4.14 8.16 -16.34
CA GLN A 54 -5.53 8.53 -16.06
C GLN A 54 -6.01 8.00 -14.70
N PHE A 55 -5.69 6.75 -14.38
CA PHE A 55 -5.97 6.17 -13.07
C PHE A 55 -5.39 7.04 -11.95
N ARG A 56 -4.13 7.45 -12.08
CA ARG A 56 -3.46 8.34 -11.12
C ARG A 56 -4.18 9.68 -11.00
N ASP A 57 -4.57 10.28 -12.11
CA ASP A 57 -5.23 11.58 -12.13
C ASP A 57 -6.64 11.52 -11.49
N GLU A 58 -7.39 10.43 -11.66
CA GLU A 58 -8.64 10.18 -10.93
C GLU A 58 -8.44 10.17 -9.41
N GLN A 59 -7.30 9.62 -8.94
CA GLN A 59 -6.98 9.61 -7.52
C GLN A 59 -6.60 11.01 -6.99
N VAL A 60 -6.00 11.86 -7.83
CA VAL A 60 -5.72 13.26 -7.50
C VAL A 60 -7.03 14.01 -7.32
N VAL A 61 -7.97 13.85 -8.25
CA VAL A 61 -9.32 14.47 -8.18
C VAL A 61 -10.08 13.98 -6.94
N ALA A 62 -9.92 12.72 -6.56
CA ALA A 62 -10.49 12.16 -5.33
C ALA A 62 -9.84 12.70 -4.03
N GLY A 63 -8.87 13.63 -4.12
CA GLY A 63 -8.26 14.29 -2.96
C GLY A 63 -7.29 13.41 -2.18
N LEU A 64 -6.81 12.31 -2.76
CA LEU A 64 -5.87 11.42 -2.08
C LEU A 64 -4.48 12.04 -1.97
N THR A 65 -3.75 11.64 -0.92
CA THR A 65 -2.39 12.14 -0.72
C THR A 65 -1.43 11.53 -1.74
N ARG A 66 -0.39 12.27 -2.12
CA ARG A 66 0.66 11.80 -3.04
C ARG A 66 1.24 10.44 -2.64
N LYS A 67 1.45 10.21 -1.33
CA LYS A 67 1.97 8.94 -0.80
C LYS A 67 1.02 7.78 -1.11
N THR A 68 -0.28 7.96 -0.83
CA THR A 68 -1.32 6.97 -1.13
C THR A 68 -1.44 6.71 -2.63
N ILE A 69 -1.40 7.76 -3.46
CA ILE A 69 -1.47 7.62 -4.92
C ILE A 69 -0.28 6.79 -5.43
N ASN A 70 0.94 7.13 -5.01
CA ASN A 70 2.14 6.39 -5.40
C ASN A 70 2.12 4.94 -4.88
N GLU A 71 1.58 4.70 -3.68
CA GLU A 71 1.38 3.34 -3.16
C GLU A 71 0.40 2.54 -4.03
N ARG A 72 -0.76 3.14 -4.38
CA ARG A 72 -1.75 2.49 -5.26
C ARG A 72 -1.16 2.16 -6.64
N VAL A 73 -0.44 3.10 -7.26
CA VAL A 73 0.25 2.87 -8.54
C VAL A 73 1.26 1.72 -8.44
N ARG A 74 2.01 1.61 -7.34
CA ARG A 74 2.93 0.49 -7.11
C ARG A 74 2.19 -0.84 -6.98
N VAL A 75 1.04 -0.87 -6.30
CA VAL A 75 0.21 -2.07 -6.18
C VAL A 75 -0.32 -2.50 -7.55
N VAL A 76 -0.83 -1.57 -8.35
CA VAL A 76 -1.29 -1.86 -9.72
C VAL A 76 -0.14 -2.46 -10.55
N ARG A 77 1.03 -1.83 -10.57
CA ARG A 77 2.22 -2.38 -11.27
C ARG A 77 2.60 -3.77 -10.77
N ARG A 78 2.44 -4.05 -9.48
CA ARG A 78 2.70 -5.39 -8.91
C ARG A 78 1.67 -6.42 -9.37
N ALA A 79 0.39 -6.05 -9.48
CA ALA A 79 -0.65 -6.92 -10.02
C ALA A 79 -0.36 -7.31 -11.47
N PHE A 80 0.12 -6.37 -12.30
CA PHE A 80 0.54 -6.65 -13.67
C PHE A 80 1.82 -7.50 -13.74
N ARG A 81 2.77 -7.28 -12.84
CA ARG A 81 3.94 -8.16 -12.71
C ARG A 81 3.53 -9.60 -12.38
N PHE A 82 2.60 -9.77 -11.44
CA PHE A 82 2.05 -11.07 -11.10
C PHE A 82 1.34 -11.70 -12.30
N ALA A 83 0.50 -10.94 -13.01
CA ALA A 83 -0.17 -11.43 -14.20
C ALA A 83 0.82 -11.90 -15.29
N ALA A 84 1.93 -11.18 -15.49
CA ALA A 84 2.98 -11.59 -16.40
C ALA A 84 3.72 -12.85 -15.93
N ARG A 85 4.01 -12.97 -14.63
CA ARG A 85 4.62 -14.15 -14.02
C ARG A 85 3.75 -15.41 -14.17
N GLU A 86 2.44 -15.27 -14.04
CA GLU A 86 1.46 -16.35 -14.16
C GLU A 86 0.98 -16.58 -15.59
N GLU A 87 1.67 -15.99 -16.59
CA GLU A 87 1.36 -16.12 -18.02
C GLU A 87 -0.06 -15.68 -18.41
N LEU A 88 -0.70 -14.86 -17.57
CA LEU A 88 -2.03 -14.29 -17.85
C LEU A 88 -1.97 -13.13 -18.85
N LEU A 89 -0.82 -12.46 -18.92
CA LEU A 89 -0.55 -11.32 -19.79
C LEU A 89 0.88 -11.41 -20.33
N PRO A 90 1.17 -10.84 -21.50
CA PRO A 90 2.53 -10.73 -22.00
C PRO A 90 3.39 -9.86 -21.07
N ALA A 91 4.67 -10.18 -20.94
CA ALA A 91 5.63 -9.40 -20.15
C ALA A 91 5.67 -7.92 -20.54
N ALA A 92 5.47 -7.63 -21.84
CA ALA A 92 5.37 -6.29 -22.38
C ALA A 92 4.29 -5.42 -21.71
N ALA A 93 3.18 -6.02 -21.26
CA ALA A 93 2.14 -5.29 -20.55
C ALA A 93 2.69 -4.70 -19.24
N TRP A 94 3.38 -5.51 -18.44
CA TRP A 94 4.04 -5.03 -17.21
C TRP A 94 5.16 -4.03 -17.50
N ASP A 95 6.02 -4.31 -18.48
CA ASP A 95 7.15 -3.44 -18.81
C ASP A 95 6.72 -2.06 -19.29
N SER A 96 5.66 -1.98 -20.10
CA SER A 96 5.10 -0.70 -20.54
C SER A 96 4.67 0.16 -19.34
N LEU A 97 4.01 -0.43 -18.34
CA LEU A 97 3.59 0.29 -17.13
C LEU A 97 4.77 0.76 -16.27
N ARG A 98 5.97 0.20 -16.46
CA ARG A 98 7.15 0.66 -15.72
C ARG A 98 7.63 2.04 -16.13
N THR A 99 7.33 2.44 -17.36
CA THR A 99 7.67 3.75 -17.92
C THR A 99 6.96 4.91 -17.22
N VAL A 100 5.83 4.64 -16.55
CA VAL A 100 5.07 5.67 -15.83
C VAL A 100 5.76 5.98 -14.50
N GLU A 101 6.27 7.21 -14.39
CA GLU A 101 6.82 7.75 -13.15
C GLU A 101 5.73 8.07 -12.11
N GLY A 102 6.10 7.95 -10.84
CA GLY A 102 5.24 8.39 -9.73
C GLY A 102 5.15 9.91 -9.64
N LEU A 103 4.15 10.40 -8.90
CA LEU A 103 4.01 11.83 -8.62
C LEU A 103 5.20 12.32 -7.78
N ARG A 104 5.87 13.37 -8.26
CA ARG A 104 6.99 14.04 -7.56
C ARG A 104 6.44 15.03 -6.53
N ARG A 105 7.23 15.32 -5.49
CA ARG A 105 6.83 16.27 -4.43
C ARG A 105 6.62 17.67 -5.03
N GLY A 106 5.52 18.33 -4.67
CA GLY A 106 5.21 19.69 -5.15
C GLY A 106 4.91 19.79 -6.65
N ARG A 107 4.76 18.66 -7.35
CA ARG A 107 4.43 18.60 -8.79
C ARG A 107 3.26 17.61 -8.96
N GLY A 108 2.20 18.02 -9.67
CA GLY A 108 1.09 17.11 -10.03
C GLY A 108 -0.16 17.16 -9.14
N GLY A 109 -0.42 18.29 -8.48
CA GLY A 109 -1.75 18.64 -7.92
C GLY A 109 -2.25 17.81 -6.74
N ALA A 110 -1.58 16.73 -6.36
CA ALA A 110 -1.96 15.88 -5.25
C ALA A 110 -1.70 16.57 -3.89
N ARG A 111 -2.62 16.34 -2.94
CA ARG A 111 -2.44 16.76 -1.55
C ARG A 111 -1.16 16.15 -0.96
N GLU A 112 -0.35 16.95 -0.30
CA GLU A 112 0.76 16.44 0.51
C GLU A 112 0.24 16.05 1.89
N SER A 113 0.67 14.90 2.41
CA SER A 113 0.41 14.52 3.80
C SER A 113 1.33 15.33 4.72
N GLU A 114 0.81 15.90 5.80
CA GLU A 114 1.64 16.38 6.90
C GLU A 114 2.54 15.24 7.38
N GLY A 115 3.82 15.54 7.61
CA GLY A 115 4.76 14.56 8.12
C GLY A 115 4.26 14.06 9.47
N VAL A 116 4.35 12.74 9.71
CA VAL A 116 4.15 12.22 11.06
C VAL A 116 5.30 12.78 11.90
N HIS A 117 5.00 13.76 12.75
CA HIS A 117 5.97 14.26 13.71
C HIS A 117 6.24 13.16 14.75
N PRO A 118 7.49 12.95 15.16
CA PRO A 118 7.80 12.10 16.30
C PRO A 118 6.95 12.52 17.49
N VAL A 119 6.26 11.56 18.10
CA VAL A 119 5.59 11.80 19.38
C VAL A 119 6.69 12.17 20.38
N PRO A 120 6.53 13.25 21.17
CA PRO A 120 7.51 13.59 22.19
C PRO A 120 7.73 12.40 23.14
N ASP A 121 8.99 12.19 23.53
CA ASP A 121 9.46 10.97 24.20
C ASP A 121 8.80 10.72 25.57
N ASP A 122 8.10 11.71 26.12
CA ASP A 122 7.44 11.68 27.42
C ASP A 122 6.19 10.77 27.46
N LEU A 123 5.67 10.34 26.31
CA LEU A 123 4.47 9.49 26.22
C LEU A 123 4.73 8.03 25.79
N THR A 124 6.00 7.62 25.63
CA THR A 124 6.34 6.21 25.36
C THR A 124 6.60 5.43 26.66
N SER A 125 5.54 5.07 27.38
CA SER A 125 5.64 4.18 28.55
C SER A 125 5.89 2.72 28.13
N SER A 126 7.05 2.46 27.55
CA SER A 126 7.68 1.14 27.60
C SER A 126 9.07 1.25 28.22
N GLY A 127 9.17 2.02 29.30
CA GLY A 127 10.33 1.99 30.19
C GLY A 127 10.27 0.74 31.05
N ARG A 128 11.12 -0.26 30.76
CA ARG A 128 11.49 -1.24 31.78
C ARG A 128 12.23 -0.49 32.90
N CYS A 129 11.80 -0.68 34.15
CA CYS A 129 12.53 -0.18 35.31
C CYS A 129 13.98 -0.68 35.24
N ARG A 130 14.96 0.24 35.20
CA ARG A 130 16.38 -0.11 35.00
C ARG A 130 16.96 -0.92 36.16
N SER A 131 16.37 -0.84 37.35
CA SER A 131 16.84 -1.57 38.54
C SER A 131 16.32 -3.01 38.62
N CYS A 132 15.11 -3.29 38.12
CA CYS A 132 14.50 -4.62 38.23
C CYS A 132 14.01 -5.07 36.85
N ARG A 133 14.84 -5.80 36.12
CA ARG A 133 14.55 -6.33 34.77
C ARG A 133 13.52 -7.49 34.80
N ARG A 134 12.40 -7.34 35.52
CA ARG A 134 11.22 -8.22 35.44
C ARG A 134 9.94 -7.38 35.40
N SER A 135 8.93 -7.90 34.69
CA SER A 135 7.60 -7.33 34.54
C SER A 135 6.92 -7.16 35.91
N CYS A 136 6.97 -5.96 36.49
CA CYS A 136 6.32 -5.67 37.75
C CYS A 136 4.80 -5.50 37.52
N ARG A 137 4.01 -6.49 37.94
CA ARG A 137 2.57 -6.35 38.07
C ARG A 137 2.29 -5.59 39.38
N ARG A 138 2.08 -4.28 39.24
CA ARG A 138 1.17 -3.44 40.03
C ARG A 138 1.44 -3.19 41.53
N TRP A 139 2.44 -3.78 42.17
CA TRP A 139 2.71 -3.55 43.60
C TRP A 139 4.20 -3.56 43.91
N CYS A 140 4.86 -2.41 43.90
CA CYS A 140 6.16 -2.21 44.58
C CYS A 140 6.30 -0.72 44.92
N GLY A 141 6.17 -0.39 46.21
CA GLY A 141 6.51 0.92 46.75
C GLY A 141 8.02 1.13 46.78
N CYS A 142 8.61 1.51 45.64
CA CYS A 142 10.00 1.94 45.57
C CYS A 142 10.04 3.47 45.48
N SER A 143 10.60 4.09 46.51
CA SER A 143 10.93 5.51 46.56
C SER A 143 12.34 5.71 45.97
N CYS A 144 12.40 6.43 44.86
CA CYS A 144 13.61 6.92 44.14
C CYS A 144 14.53 5.86 43.51
#